data_AF-A0A9E4K845-F1
#
_entry.id   AF-A0A9E4K845-F1
#
_cell.length_a   1.000
_cell.length_b   1.000
_cell.length_c   1.000
_cell.angle_alpha   90.00
_cell.angle_beta   90.00
_cell.angle_gamma   90.00
#
_symmetry.space_group_name_H-M   'P 1'
#
loop_
_entity.id
_entity.type
_entity.pdbx_description
1 polymer ?
#
loop_
_entity_poly.entity_id
_entity_poly.type
_entity_poly.pdbx_seq_one_letter_code
_entity_poly.pdbx_strand_id
1 'polypeptide(L)'
;MTVSSLPNNGAPVTIVQLYGFTVPLSESHDYSQIQNELLRFAQSYQYDQNWLQSANTQHLQFQNNLSAKNRAFQQSQQQIHQSNMDALDRSHNSYMERSAASDRSHSAYIDSIHERQQLVDPNTGTRYEADGYSDYNYVNPNDPSIYYRTNDPTANPNINNNQGEDYQLLQENNAGW
;
A
#
# COMPACT_ATOMS: atom_id res chain seq x y z
N MET A 1 9.10 -35.16 -49.84
CA MET A 1 9.57 -33.85 -49.35
C MET A 1 8.79 -33.54 -48.10
N THR A 2 9.45 -33.40 -46.97
CA THR A 2 8.82 -33.10 -45.67
C THR A 2 9.42 -31.82 -45.11
N VAL A 3 8.58 -30.83 -44.81
CA VAL A 3 8.98 -29.63 -44.06
C VAL A 3 8.92 -30.01 -42.58
N SER A 4 10.00 -29.81 -41.84
CA SER A 4 10.06 -30.09 -40.40
C SER A 4 10.81 -28.97 -39.68
N SER A 5 10.65 -28.89 -38.36
CA SER A 5 11.43 -27.96 -37.54
C SER A 5 12.46 -28.75 -36.73
N LEU A 6 13.74 -28.43 -36.85
CA LEU A 6 14.76 -28.96 -35.95
C LEU A 6 15.03 -27.94 -34.84
N PRO A 7 15.09 -28.39 -33.58
CA PRO A 7 15.59 -27.54 -32.50
C PRO A 7 17.10 -27.34 -32.69
N ASN A 8 17.51 -26.09 -32.91
CA ASN A 8 18.90 -25.66 -32.84
C ASN A 8 19.12 -24.90 -31.51
N ASN A 9 19.87 -25.50 -30.58
CA ASN A 9 20.09 -24.94 -29.24
C ASN A 9 18.80 -24.48 -28.53
N GLY A 10 17.70 -25.21 -28.74
CA GLY A 10 16.39 -24.93 -28.14
C GLY A 10 15.49 -23.94 -28.89
N ALA A 11 15.96 -23.35 -29.99
CA ALA A 11 15.12 -22.52 -30.88
C ALA A 11 14.65 -23.34 -32.09
N PRO A 12 13.37 -23.24 -32.51
CA PRO A 12 12.87 -23.96 -33.67
C PRO A 12 13.41 -23.33 -34.96
N VAL A 13 14.02 -24.16 -35.82
CA VAL A 13 14.50 -23.75 -37.16
C VAL A 13 13.79 -24.61 -38.21
N THR A 14 13.21 -23.99 -39.23
CA THR A 14 12.52 -24.68 -40.32
C THR A 14 13.50 -25.29 -41.31
N ILE A 15 13.30 -26.56 -41.65
CA ILE A 15 14.10 -27.33 -42.59
C ILE A 15 13.20 -28.11 -43.56
N VAL A 16 13.75 -28.50 -44.70
CA VAL A 16 13.13 -29.47 -45.62
C VAL A 16 14.00 -30.72 -45.71
N GLN A 17 13.38 -31.87 -45.53
CA GLN A 17 13.99 -33.18 -45.77
C GLN A 17 13.58 -33.72 -47.15
N LEU A 18 14.60 -34.02 -47.95
CA LEU A 18 14.48 -34.62 -49.29
C LEU A 18 15.49 -35.77 -49.41
N TYR A 19 14.99 -37.00 -49.50
CA TYR A 19 15.78 -38.21 -49.77
C TYR A 19 17.09 -38.32 -48.96
N GLY A 20 17.02 -38.11 -47.64
CA GLY A 20 18.19 -38.21 -46.74
C GLY A 20 19.03 -36.94 -46.61
N PHE A 21 18.71 -35.88 -47.35
CA PHE A 21 19.35 -34.57 -47.23
C PHE A 21 18.45 -33.58 -46.50
N THR A 22 19.05 -32.81 -45.60
CA THR A 22 18.39 -31.72 -44.86
C THR A 22 18.82 -30.40 -45.48
N VAL A 23 17.88 -29.69 -46.09
CA VAL A 23 18.11 -28.36 -46.66
C VAL A 23 17.50 -27.32 -45.74
N PRO A 24 18.27 -26.33 -45.29
CA PRO A 24 17.75 -25.23 -44.51
C PRO A 24 16.84 -24.31 -45.33
N LEU A 25 15.79 -23.76 -44.73
CA LEU A 25 14.97 -22.72 -45.36
C LEU A 25 15.07 -21.42 -44.56
N SER A 26 15.48 -20.34 -45.22
CA SER A 26 15.35 -18.98 -44.71
C SER A 26 13.93 -18.47 -44.99
N GLU A 27 12.95 -18.81 -44.14
CA GLU A 27 11.58 -18.24 -44.10
C GLU A 27 10.75 -18.25 -45.42
N SER A 28 11.27 -18.80 -46.51
CA SER A 28 10.68 -18.69 -47.85
C SER A 28 9.68 -19.82 -48.13
N HIS A 29 8.48 -19.43 -48.54
CA HIS A 29 7.35 -20.34 -48.82
C HIS A 29 7.22 -20.73 -50.31
N ASP A 30 8.07 -20.20 -51.20
CA ASP A 30 7.95 -20.42 -52.64
C ASP A 30 8.80 -21.60 -53.15
N TYR A 31 8.14 -22.50 -53.89
CA TYR A 31 8.73 -23.73 -54.44
C TYR A 31 9.99 -23.49 -55.29
N SER A 32 10.02 -22.37 -56.02
CA SER A 32 11.17 -21.99 -56.88
C SER A 32 12.42 -21.63 -56.07
N GLN A 33 12.27 -21.03 -54.89
CA GLN A 33 13.39 -20.71 -54.00
C GLN A 33 13.95 -21.99 -53.37
N ILE A 34 13.08 -22.92 -52.99
CA ILE A 34 13.48 -24.24 -52.49
C ILE A 34 14.25 -25.02 -53.57
N GLN A 35 13.78 -24.96 -54.82
CA GLN A 35 14.43 -25.62 -55.96
C GLN A 35 15.82 -25.03 -56.25
N ASN A 36 15.98 -23.71 -56.15
CA ASN A 36 17.27 -23.04 -56.32
C ASN A 36 18.25 -23.35 -55.16
N GLU A 37 17.77 -23.38 -53.93
CA GLU A 37 18.54 -23.80 -52.74
C GLU A 37 19.04 -25.25 -52.88
N LEU A 38 18.17 -26.15 -53.34
CA LEU A 38 18.53 -27.55 -53.64
C LEU A 38 19.61 -27.66 -54.71
N LEU A 39 19.47 -26.91 -55.81
CA LEU A 39 20.47 -26.89 -56.88
C LEU A 39 21.81 -26.35 -56.37
N ARG A 40 21.80 -25.29 -55.56
CA ARG A 40 23.01 -24.70 -54.95
C ARG A 40 23.70 -25.68 -54.01
N PHE A 41 22.93 -26.40 -53.20
CA PHE A 41 23.46 -27.41 -52.28
C PHE A 41 24.07 -28.60 -53.02
N ALA A 42 23.36 -29.15 -54.01
CA ALA A 42 23.82 -30.27 -54.83
C ALA A 42 25.10 -29.95 -55.61
N GLN A 43 25.27 -28.70 -56.05
CA GLN A 43 26.47 -28.26 -56.78
C GLN A 43 27.67 -27.99 -55.88
N SER A 44 27.45 -27.52 -54.65
CA SER A 44 28.54 -27.04 -53.80
C SER A 44 29.02 -28.06 -52.77
N TYR A 45 28.17 -29.02 -52.33
CA TYR A 45 28.49 -29.93 -51.20
C TYR A 45 29.02 -29.19 -49.95
N GLN A 46 28.82 -27.87 -49.87
CA GLN A 46 29.41 -27.00 -48.85
C GLN A 46 28.35 -26.59 -47.85
N TYR A 47 28.82 -26.40 -46.62
CA TYR A 47 28.01 -25.94 -45.50
C TYR A 47 27.51 -24.51 -45.77
N ASP A 48 26.19 -24.30 -45.72
CA ASP A 48 25.60 -23.01 -46.03
C ASP A 48 25.80 -21.98 -44.90
N GLN A 49 26.68 -21.01 -45.13
CA GLN A 49 26.94 -19.90 -44.19
C GLN A 49 25.73 -18.96 -44.01
N ASN A 50 24.88 -18.81 -45.03
CA ASN A 50 23.69 -17.97 -44.94
C ASN A 50 22.65 -18.57 -43.99
N TRP A 51 22.55 -19.90 -43.97
CA TRP A 51 21.71 -20.60 -43.01
C TRP A 51 22.18 -20.40 -41.57
N LEU A 52 23.48 -20.55 -41.29
CA LEU A 52 24.04 -20.31 -39.96
C LEU A 52 23.68 -18.91 -39.46
N GLN A 53 23.79 -17.91 -40.34
CA GLN A 53 23.42 -16.54 -40.02
C GLN A 53 21.92 -16.43 -39.73
N SER A 54 21.06 -16.99 -40.58
CA SER A 54 19.60 -16.98 -40.36
C SER A 54 19.18 -17.69 -39.06
N ALA A 55 19.77 -18.85 -38.77
CA ALA A 55 19.50 -19.61 -37.55
C ALA A 55 19.98 -18.85 -36.31
N ASN A 56 21.14 -18.20 -36.38
CA ASN A 56 21.64 -17.34 -35.29
C ASN A 56 20.72 -16.13 -35.07
N THR A 57 20.23 -15.48 -36.13
CA THR A 57 19.30 -14.36 -36.01
C THR A 57 17.98 -14.78 -35.36
N GLN A 58 17.39 -15.90 -35.79
CA GLN A 58 16.16 -16.43 -35.20
C GLN A 58 16.36 -16.83 -33.72
N HIS A 59 17.51 -17.42 -33.39
CA HIS A 59 17.86 -17.76 -32.02
C HIS A 59 17.97 -16.51 -31.13
N LEU A 60 18.64 -15.47 -31.60
CA LEU A 60 18.75 -14.19 -30.87
C LEU A 60 17.38 -13.54 -30.67
N GLN A 61 16.51 -13.55 -31.68
CA GLN A 61 15.14 -13.04 -31.55
C GLN A 61 14.32 -13.83 -30.53
N PHE A 62 14.43 -15.16 -30.53
CA PHE A 62 13.78 -16.02 -29.55
C PHE A 62 14.26 -15.69 -28.13
N GLN A 63 15.57 -15.59 -27.90
CA GLN A 63 16.14 -15.22 -26.60
C GLN A 63 15.67 -13.83 -26.14
N ASN A 64 15.65 -12.85 -27.05
CA ASN A 64 15.16 -11.50 -26.76
C ASN A 64 13.69 -11.51 -26.35
N ASN A 65 12.85 -12.28 -27.06
CA ASN A 65 11.44 -12.43 -26.71
C ASN A 65 11.25 -13.14 -25.36
N LEU A 66 12.03 -14.19 -25.08
CA LEU A 66 11.97 -14.92 -23.82
C LEU A 66 12.35 -14.01 -22.64
N SER A 67 13.44 -13.26 -22.77
CA SER A 67 13.90 -12.32 -21.74
C SER A 67 12.92 -11.16 -21.54
N ALA A 68 12.29 -10.65 -22.61
CA ALA A 68 11.26 -9.62 -22.52
C ALA A 68 10.01 -10.14 -21.78
N LYS A 69 9.56 -11.36 -22.09
CA LYS A 69 8.44 -12.00 -21.40
C LYS A 69 8.73 -12.22 -19.91
N ASN A 70 9.93 -12.70 -19.58
CA ASN A 70 10.33 -12.89 -18.18
C ASN A 70 10.36 -11.58 -17.40
N ARG A 71 10.89 -10.50 -18.00
CA ARG A 71 10.89 -9.16 -17.38
C ARG A 71 9.46 -8.64 -17.16
N ALA A 72 8.59 -8.78 -18.16
CA ALA A 72 7.19 -8.35 -18.04
C ALA A 72 6.45 -9.13 -16.95
N PHE A 73 6.70 -10.44 -16.82
CA PHE A 73 6.12 -11.26 -15.77
C PHE A 73 6.59 -10.82 -14.37
N GLN A 74 7.89 -10.60 -14.19
CA GLN A 74 8.45 -10.11 -12.92
C GLN A 74 7.89 -8.73 -12.54
N GLN A 75 7.77 -7.81 -13.50
CA GLN A 75 7.19 -6.49 -13.28
C GLN A 75 5.70 -6.57 -12.88
N SER A 76 4.92 -7.41 -13.56
CA SER A 76 3.52 -7.65 -13.22
C SER A 76 3.38 -8.19 -11.78
N GLN A 77 4.24 -9.13 -11.40
CA GLN A 77 4.23 -9.68 -10.04
C GLN A 77 4.57 -8.63 -8.97
N GLN A 78 5.53 -7.74 -9.25
CA GLN A 78 5.84 -6.62 -8.37
C GLN A 78 4.68 -5.62 -8.26
N GLN A 79 4.00 -5.31 -9.36
CA GLN A 79 2.83 -4.43 -9.35
C GLN A 79 1.67 -5.01 -8.55
N ILE A 80 1.38 -6.30 -8.71
CA ILE A 80 0.33 -6.98 -7.94
C ILE A 80 0.66 -6.95 -6.44
N HIS A 81 1.92 -7.24 -6.09
CA HIS A 81 2.38 -7.16 -4.71
C HIS A 81 2.19 -5.75 -4.13
N GLN A 82 2.62 -4.72 -4.86
CA GLN A 82 2.46 -3.33 -4.43
C GLN A 82 0.99 -2.95 -4.27
N SER A 83 0.14 -3.30 -5.24
CA SER A 83 -1.30 -3.04 -5.18
C SER A 83 -1.97 -3.72 -3.97
N ASN A 84 -1.53 -4.92 -3.62
CA ASN A 84 -2.05 -5.63 -2.45
C ASN A 84 -1.62 -4.96 -1.14
N MET A 85 -0.36 -4.52 -1.05
CA MET A 85 0.13 -3.76 0.10
C MET A 85 -0.65 -2.45 0.26
N ASP A 86 -0.82 -1.68 -0.81
CA ASP A 86 -1.57 -0.42 -0.79
C ASP A 86 -3.05 -0.61 -0.41
N ALA A 87 -3.64 -1.78 -0.74
CA ALA A 87 -5.01 -2.11 -0.36
C ALA A 87 -5.11 -2.50 1.12
N LEU A 88 -4.15 -3.26 1.64
CA LEU A 88 -4.07 -3.62 3.05
C LEU A 88 -3.85 -2.38 3.92
N ASP A 89 -2.94 -1.48 3.51
CA ASP A 89 -2.68 -0.23 4.23
C ASP A 89 -3.92 0.67 4.27
N ARG A 90 -4.64 0.80 3.15
CA ARG A 90 -5.92 1.54 3.12
C ARG A 90 -6.97 0.91 4.03
N SER A 91 -7.08 -0.41 4.04
CA SER A 91 -8.01 -1.11 4.94
C SER A 91 -7.63 -0.90 6.41
N HIS A 92 -6.34 -0.97 6.72
CA HIS A 92 -5.83 -0.76 8.07
C HIS A 92 -6.08 0.68 8.55
N ASN A 93 -5.77 1.67 7.71
CA ASN A 93 -6.02 3.07 8.01
C ASN A 93 -7.52 3.33 8.21
N SER A 94 -8.39 2.79 7.36
CA SER A 94 -9.84 2.92 7.56
C SER A 94 -10.32 2.28 8.87
N TYR A 95 -9.72 1.16 9.29
CA TYR A 95 -10.06 0.53 10.56
C TYR A 95 -9.63 1.42 11.73
N MET A 96 -8.39 1.93 11.70
CA MET A 96 -7.86 2.83 12.72
C MET A 96 -8.69 4.11 12.84
N GLU A 97 -9.08 4.72 11.72
CA GLU A 97 -9.95 5.89 11.70
C GLU A 97 -11.31 5.62 12.33
N ARG A 98 -11.94 4.48 12.01
CA ARG A 98 -13.23 4.08 12.60
C ARG A 98 -13.10 3.81 14.08
N SER A 99 -12.03 3.15 14.52
CA SER A 99 -11.77 2.92 15.94
C SER A 99 -11.62 4.26 16.68
N ALA A 100 -10.78 5.17 16.16
CA ALA A 100 -10.58 6.48 16.76
C ALA A 100 -11.84 7.36 16.73
N ALA A 101 -12.71 7.22 15.72
CA ALA A 101 -14.00 7.89 15.68
C ALA A 101 -14.98 7.30 16.71
N SER A 102 -15.00 5.98 16.86
CA SER A 102 -15.77 5.29 17.89
C SER A 102 -15.35 5.73 19.29
N ASP A 103 -14.05 5.76 19.58
CA ASP A 103 -13.53 6.18 20.89
C ASP A 103 -13.89 7.64 21.19
N ARG A 104 -13.81 8.53 20.20
CA ARG A 104 -14.27 9.92 20.33
C ARG A 104 -15.76 10.01 20.62
N SER A 105 -16.58 9.26 19.89
CA SER A 105 -18.03 9.24 20.11
C SER A 105 -18.41 8.66 21.47
N HIS A 106 -17.70 7.63 21.93
CA HIS A 106 -17.89 7.02 23.24
C HIS A 106 -17.48 7.97 24.36
N SER A 107 -16.36 8.68 24.19
CA SER A 107 -15.93 9.72 25.14
C SER A 107 -16.98 10.82 25.25
N ALA A 108 -17.45 11.35 24.10
CA ALA A 108 -18.51 12.35 24.08
C ALA A 108 -19.83 11.85 24.70
N TYR A 109 -20.17 10.57 24.53
CA TYR A 109 -21.33 9.96 25.17
C TYR A 109 -21.17 9.86 26.69
N ILE A 110 -20.00 9.41 27.18
CA ILE A 110 -19.71 9.39 28.62
C ILE A 110 -19.75 10.80 29.19
N ASP A 111 -19.21 11.79 28.48
CA ASP A 111 -19.26 13.19 28.88
C ASP A 111 -20.70 13.69 28.96
N SER A 112 -21.57 13.27 28.03
CA SER A 112 -22.99 13.61 28.06
C SER A 112 -23.76 12.92 29.20
N ILE A 113 -23.43 11.68 29.56
CA ILE A 113 -24.09 10.96 30.66
C ILE A 113 -23.69 11.54 32.01
N HIS A 114 -22.40 11.82 32.19
CA HIS A 114 -21.86 12.32 33.45
C HIS A 114 -21.93 13.84 33.55
N GLU A 115 -22.53 14.50 32.55
CA GLU A 115 -22.59 15.96 32.40
C GLU A 115 -21.22 16.61 32.68
N ARG A 116 -20.12 15.98 32.27
CA ARG A 116 -18.77 16.42 32.65
C ARG A 116 -18.50 17.77 32.02
N GLN A 117 -18.43 18.80 32.85
CA GLN A 117 -18.09 20.15 32.45
C GLN A 117 -16.57 20.31 32.48
N GLN A 118 -16.02 20.83 31.39
CA GLN A 118 -14.64 21.28 31.37
C GLN A 118 -14.57 22.62 32.08
N LEU A 119 -13.95 22.61 33.25
CA LEU A 119 -13.73 23.79 34.06
C LEU A 119 -12.29 24.26 33.93
N VAL A 120 -12.07 25.56 34.06
CA VAL A 120 -10.75 26.16 34.07
C VAL A 120 -10.58 26.98 35.34
N ASP A 121 -9.39 26.89 35.94
CA ASP A 121 -8.97 27.85 36.94
C ASP A 121 -8.62 29.17 36.23
N PRO A 122 -9.33 30.28 36.52
CA PRO A 122 -9.09 31.56 35.86
C PRO A 122 -7.72 32.19 36.20
N ASN A 123 -7.07 31.77 37.29
CA ASN A 123 -5.80 32.34 37.74
C ASN A 123 -4.59 31.61 37.15
N THR A 124 -4.68 30.30 36.93
CA THR A 124 -3.57 29.48 36.43
C THR A 124 -3.77 28.97 34.99
N GLY A 125 -5.01 28.95 34.49
CA GLY A 125 -5.36 28.38 33.19
C GLY A 125 -5.39 26.86 33.16
N THR A 126 -5.27 26.20 34.32
CA THR A 126 -5.30 24.74 34.43
C THR A 126 -6.72 24.20 34.17
N ARG A 127 -6.84 23.17 33.34
CA ARG A 127 -8.11 22.53 32.98
C ARG A 127 -8.44 21.40 33.94
N TYR A 128 -9.70 21.33 34.36
CA TYR A 128 -10.26 20.32 35.24
C TYR A 128 -11.53 19.75 34.61
N GLU A 129 -11.76 18.44 34.80
CA GLU A 129 -13.02 17.79 34.46
C GLU A 129 -13.79 17.56 35.76
N ALA A 130 -15.00 18.12 35.86
CA ALA A 130 -15.89 17.88 37.00
C ALA A 130 -17.28 17.47 36.50
N ASP A 131 -17.96 16.64 37.27
CA ASP A 131 -19.32 16.21 36.95
C ASP A 131 -20.30 17.39 37.10
N GLY A 132 -21.20 17.59 36.14
CA GLY A 132 -22.08 18.77 36.02
C GLY A 132 -23.23 18.85 37.02
N TYR A 133 -23.26 17.97 38.02
CA TYR A 133 -24.29 17.96 39.06
C TYR A 133 -24.18 19.11 40.08
N SER A 134 -23.18 19.98 39.95
CA SER A 134 -22.95 21.10 40.86
C SER A 134 -22.66 22.41 40.13
N ASP A 135 -23.45 23.45 40.42
CA ASP A 135 -23.34 24.79 39.83
C ASP A 135 -22.04 25.52 40.21
N TYR A 136 -21.48 25.21 41.39
CA TYR A 136 -20.27 25.85 41.91
C TYR A 136 -19.23 24.79 42.28
N ASN A 137 -18.10 24.82 41.59
CA ASN A 137 -16.99 23.88 41.75
C ASN A 137 -15.73 24.63 42.15
N TYR A 138 -15.13 24.25 43.28
CA TYR A 138 -13.95 24.88 43.83
C TYR A 138 -12.79 23.90 43.96
N VAL A 139 -11.56 24.36 43.67
CA VAL A 139 -10.32 23.58 43.83
C VAL A 139 -9.36 24.29 44.77
N ASN A 140 -8.64 23.53 45.60
CA ASN A 140 -7.53 24.10 46.36
C ASN A 140 -6.30 24.25 45.44
N PRO A 141 -5.75 25.46 45.24
CA PRO A 141 -4.58 25.69 44.39
C PRO A 141 -3.30 25.06 44.97
N ASN A 142 -3.25 24.82 46.28
CA ASN A 142 -2.12 24.19 46.96
C ASN A 142 -2.19 22.65 46.93
N ASP A 143 -3.39 22.08 46.77
CA ASP A 143 -3.60 20.65 46.61
C ASP A 143 -4.79 20.36 45.67
N PRO A 144 -4.52 20.12 44.38
CA PRO A 144 -5.56 19.87 43.37
C PRO A 144 -6.40 18.61 43.62
N SER A 145 -6.02 17.74 44.57
CA SER A 145 -6.81 16.55 44.93
C SER A 145 -7.99 16.88 45.86
N ILE A 146 -7.99 18.09 46.44
CA ILE A 146 -9.02 18.55 47.36
C ILE A 146 -9.95 19.52 46.63
N TYR A 147 -11.22 19.14 46.53
CA TYR A 147 -12.26 19.91 45.84
C TYR A 147 -13.51 20.04 46.70
N TYR A 148 -14.21 21.15 46.53
CA TYR A 148 -15.49 21.44 47.18
C TYR A 148 -16.53 21.75 46.10
N ARG A 149 -17.70 21.10 46.15
CA ARG A 149 -18.78 21.26 45.17
C ARG A 149 -20.08 21.60 45.89
N THR A 150 -20.85 22.52 45.34
CA THR A 150 -22.11 22.97 45.93
C THR A 150 -23.06 23.54 44.88
N ASN A 151 -24.36 23.51 45.16
CA ASN A 151 -25.42 24.20 44.40
C ASN A 151 -25.89 25.48 45.10
N ASP A 152 -25.38 25.76 46.30
CA ASP A 152 -25.74 26.95 47.06
C ASP A 152 -24.91 28.15 46.58
N PRO A 153 -25.55 29.19 46.00
CA PRO A 153 -24.84 30.39 45.51
C PRO A 153 -24.20 31.22 46.63
N THR A 154 -24.55 30.95 47.89
CA THR A 154 -24.01 31.64 49.06
C THR A 154 -22.96 30.82 49.80
N ALA A 155 -22.75 29.56 49.40
CA ALA A 155 -21.73 28.71 49.98
C ALA A 155 -20.35 29.19 49.53
N ASN A 156 -19.61 29.76 50.48
CA ASN A 156 -18.22 30.14 50.30
C ASN A 156 -17.35 29.21 51.16
N PRO A 157 -16.59 28.28 50.54
CA PRO A 157 -15.75 27.35 51.28
C PRO A 157 -14.66 28.07 52.09
N ASN A 158 -14.36 29.34 51.81
CA ASN A 158 -13.30 30.11 52.49
C ASN A 158 -13.77 30.88 53.74
N ILE A 159 -15.01 30.66 54.23
CA ILE A 159 -15.54 31.41 55.40
C ILE A 159 -14.87 31.00 56.72
N ASN A 160 -14.36 29.78 56.86
CA ASN A 160 -13.76 29.25 58.10
C ASN A 160 -12.49 28.41 57.85
N ASN A 161 -11.74 28.70 56.79
CA ASN A 161 -10.64 27.83 56.39
C ASN A 161 -9.38 28.03 57.23
N ASN A 162 -8.72 26.91 57.53
CA ASN A 162 -7.37 26.93 58.09
C ASN A 162 -6.40 27.46 57.01
N GLN A 163 -5.30 28.11 57.44
CA GLN A 163 -4.28 28.62 56.51
C GLN A 163 -3.81 27.50 55.56
N GLY A 164 -4.01 27.68 54.25
CA GLY A 164 -3.65 26.71 53.21
C GLY A 164 -4.81 26.13 52.41
N GLU A 165 -6.06 26.41 52.80
CA GLU A 165 -7.27 25.96 52.11
C GLU A 165 -7.95 27.08 51.32
N ASP A 166 -7.20 27.90 50.58
CA ASP A 166 -7.80 28.99 49.80
C ASP A 166 -8.42 28.46 48.49
N TYR A 167 -9.64 27.95 48.56
CA TYR A 167 -10.32 27.38 47.41
C TYR A 167 -10.63 28.44 46.35
N GLN A 168 -10.33 28.12 45.10
CA GLN A 168 -10.60 28.95 43.93
C GLN A 168 -11.80 28.41 43.17
N LEU A 169 -12.74 29.28 42.83
CA LEU A 169 -13.89 28.93 42.01
C LEU A 169 -13.43 28.67 40.58
N LEU A 170 -13.71 27.48 40.08
CA LEU A 170 -13.48 27.10 38.70
C LEU A 170 -14.60 27.65 37.82
N GLN A 171 -14.26 28.08 36.62
CA GLN A 171 -15.21 28.62 35.64
C GLN A 171 -15.41 27.65 34.49
N GLU A 172 -16.60 27.62 33.92
CA GLU A 172 -16.83 26.86 32.70
C GLU A 172 -15.92 27.36 31.58
N ASN A 173 -15.18 26.45 30.95
CA ASN A 173 -14.31 26.77 29.84
C ASN A 173 -15.17 27.07 28.61
N ASN A 174 -15.66 28.31 28.52
CA ASN A 174 -16.42 28.87 27.40
C ASN A 174 -15.54 29.16 26.17
N ALA A 175 -14.53 28.33 25.92
CA ALA A 175 -13.86 28.29 24.63
C ALA A 175 -14.87 27.70 23.63
N GLY A 176 -15.70 28.57 23.08
CA GLY A 176 -16.63 28.25 22.00
C GLY A 176 -15.90 27.47 20.91
N TRP A 177 -16.53 26.38 20.50
CA TRP A 177 -16.13 25.55 19.36
C TRP A 177 -15.97 26.37 18.09
#